data_AF-A0A969WFB8-F1
#
_entry.id   AF-A0A969WFB8-F1
#
_cell.length_a   1.000
_cell.length_b   1.000
_cell.length_c   1.000
_cell.angle_alpha   90.00
_cell.angle_beta   90.00
_cell.angle_gamma   90.00
#
_symmetry.space_group_name_H-M   'P 1'
#
loop_
_entity.id
_entity.type
_entity.pdbx_description
1 polymer ?
#
loop_
_entity_poly.entity_id
_entity_poly.type
_entity_poly.pdbx_seq_one_letter_code
_entity_poly.pdbx_strand_id
1 'polypeptide(L)'
;MRQLSLFPPEITLQNGRIHSPLPEDAPIIVSNGVGVDSVALLIELHRLNIVPDAIVTALVGREWFGNEHRRFYEYLPILEQWLADVGFPAITFVWYEMKRQAKHFPYWSLAGNCLANRTLPSISFRRHHSCSLKYKGTEIDRWVMEQYGERPCYRLVGYDLSEGYRAARFSTKTKRDGPRSRDVYVYPLHLLGLDRPGCEAVIDAAGLPSPGLSSCVFCAAMHPEEIDALYPEELWLIVILEAHAQINLKKIRGLWGHGERMTEYIVRRGLLPAALAAEVWAKWSAAERPPELRDNPEVIADVVLFNEVRRLTALSSIVSNPGNSRQCADYNSMRHLIEL
;
A
#
# COMPACT_ATOMS: atom_id res chain seq x y z
N MET A 1 -25.14 24.60 5.44
CA MET A 1 -24.42 23.82 4.40
C MET A 1 -23.18 24.61 4.00
N ARG A 2 -21.99 24.22 4.48
CA ARG A 2 -20.73 24.80 3.97
C ARG A 2 -20.34 24.01 2.74
N GLN A 3 -20.48 24.63 1.57
CA GLN A 3 -19.96 24.11 0.31
C GLN A 3 -18.44 23.99 0.49
N LEU A 4 -17.93 22.77 0.66
CA LEU A 4 -16.49 22.53 0.61
C LEU A 4 -16.07 22.88 -0.82
N SER A 5 -15.39 24.01 -1.01
CA SER A 5 -14.67 24.28 -2.24
C SER A 5 -13.50 23.29 -2.30
N LEU A 6 -13.77 22.06 -2.73
CA LEU A 6 -12.81 20.95 -2.72
C LEU A 6 -11.72 21.11 -3.79
N PHE A 7 -11.85 22.11 -4.66
CA PHE A 7 -10.93 22.37 -5.76
C PHE A 7 -10.75 23.88 -5.94
N PRO A 8 -9.60 24.36 -6.42
CA PRO A 8 -9.59 25.65 -7.10
C PRO A 8 -10.68 25.58 -8.17
N PRO A 9 -11.61 26.54 -8.24
CA PRO A 9 -12.74 26.54 -9.18
C PRO A 9 -12.32 26.57 -10.67
N GLU A 10 -11.02 26.49 -10.94
CA GLU A 10 -10.36 26.72 -12.21
C GLU A 10 -9.86 25.41 -12.86
N ILE A 11 -9.96 24.25 -12.19
CA ILE A 11 -9.48 22.97 -12.75
C ILE A 11 -10.60 22.21 -13.46
N THR A 12 -10.45 21.98 -14.76
CA THR A 12 -11.35 21.11 -15.54
C THR A 12 -10.56 20.14 -16.41
N LEU A 13 -11.16 18.96 -16.66
CA LEU A 13 -10.61 17.94 -17.56
C LEU A 13 -11.46 17.94 -18.83
N GLN A 14 -10.93 18.46 -19.94
CA GLN A 14 -11.65 18.54 -21.21
C GLN A 14 -10.70 18.35 -22.39
N ASN A 15 -11.16 17.63 -23.43
CA ASN A 15 -10.49 17.53 -24.73
C ASN A 15 -8.99 17.18 -24.66
N GLY A 16 -8.61 16.18 -23.85
CA GLY A 16 -7.22 15.77 -23.70
C GLY A 16 -6.33 16.72 -22.89
N ARG A 17 -6.92 17.68 -22.16
CA ARG A 17 -6.18 18.69 -21.39
C ARG A 17 -6.69 18.84 -19.96
N ILE A 18 -5.76 19.18 -19.07
CA ILE A 18 -6.05 19.69 -17.74
C ILE A 18 -5.99 21.22 -17.83
N HIS A 19 -7.15 21.86 -17.81
CA HIS A 19 -7.20 23.32 -17.73
C HIS A 19 -6.94 23.73 -16.29
N SER A 20 -5.87 24.50 -16.07
CA SER A 20 -5.44 24.92 -14.72
C SER A 20 -4.44 26.10 -14.82
N PRO A 21 -4.00 26.68 -13.69
CA PRO A 21 -2.97 27.72 -13.68
C PRO A 21 -1.55 27.25 -14.05
N LEU A 22 -1.28 25.95 -14.21
CA LEU A 22 0.02 25.48 -14.72
C LEU A 22 0.10 25.58 -16.26
N PRO A 23 1.31 25.76 -16.83
CA PRO A 23 1.52 25.69 -18.28
C PRO A 23 0.96 24.41 -18.91
N GLU A 24 0.57 24.48 -20.19
CA GLU A 24 0.01 23.33 -20.92
C GLU A 24 0.96 22.13 -20.99
N ASP A 25 2.27 22.37 -20.93
CA ASP A 25 3.33 21.35 -21.00
C ASP A 25 3.74 20.80 -19.62
N ALA A 26 3.08 21.21 -18.53
CA ALA A 26 3.41 20.77 -17.18
C ALA A 26 3.20 19.25 -17.01
N PRO A 27 4.18 18.49 -16.46
CA PRO A 27 4.09 17.03 -16.43
C PRO A 27 2.90 16.52 -15.61
N ILE A 28 2.23 15.49 -16.12
CA ILE A 28 1.10 14.80 -15.49
C ILE A 28 1.58 13.52 -14.84
N ILE A 29 1.64 13.52 -13.51
CA ILE A 29 2.12 12.39 -12.70
C ILE A 29 0.93 11.75 -11.97
N VAL A 30 0.63 10.50 -12.30
CA VAL A 30 -0.40 9.71 -11.63
C VAL A 30 0.22 8.92 -10.48
N SER A 31 -0.31 9.11 -9.27
CA SER A 31 -0.01 8.24 -8.13
C SER A 31 -0.87 6.99 -8.20
N ASN A 32 -0.29 5.87 -8.63
CA ASN A 32 -1.00 4.62 -8.82
C ASN A 32 -0.90 3.75 -7.56
N GLY A 33 -2.06 3.45 -6.96
CA GLY A 33 -2.18 2.56 -5.80
C GLY A 33 -2.49 1.11 -6.18
N VAL A 34 -2.80 0.84 -7.46
CA VAL A 34 -3.28 -0.45 -7.97
C VAL A 34 -4.54 -0.95 -7.22
N GLY A 35 -5.39 -0.01 -6.78
CA GLY A 35 -6.72 -0.27 -6.27
C GLY A 35 -7.79 0.24 -7.24
N VAL A 36 -9.06 -0.04 -6.94
CA VAL A 36 -10.20 0.34 -7.77
C VAL A 36 -10.14 1.82 -8.19
N ASP A 37 -9.85 2.76 -7.28
CA ASP A 37 -9.87 4.18 -7.64
C ASP A 37 -8.73 4.58 -8.58
N SER A 38 -7.50 4.14 -8.29
CA SER A 38 -6.36 4.51 -9.13
C SER A 38 -6.43 3.88 -10.51
N VAL A 39 -7.00 2.67 -10.62
CA VAL A 39 -7.23 2.01 -11.92
C VAL A 39 -8.36 2.71 -12.69
N ALA A 40 -9.49 3.00 -12.04
CA ALA A 40 -10.57 3.77 -12.67
C ALA A 40 -10.10 5.14 -13.15
N LEU A 41 -9.24 5.82 -12.38
CA LEU A 41 -8.62 7.07 -12.79
C LEU A 41 -7.84 6.91 -14.10
N LEU A 42 -7.02 5.88 -14.24
CA LEU A 42 -6.24 5.64 -15.47
C LEU A 42 -7.15 5.40 -16.68
N ILE A 43 -8.23 4.63 -16.51
CA ILE A 43 -9.23 4.37 -17.55
C ILE A 43 -9.93 5.67 -17.96
N GLU A 44 -10.33 6.51 -17.01
CA GLU A 44 -10.99 7.78 -17.32
C GLU A 44 -10.03 8.77 -17.99
N LEU A 45 -8.75 8.79 -17.63
CA LEU A 45 -7.75 9.57 -18.37
C LEU A 45 -7.68 9.13 -19.84
N HIS A 46 -7.67 7.83 -20.10
CA HIS A 46 -7.70 7.31 -21.47
C HIS A 46 -8.98 7.74 -22.21
N ARG A 47 -10.15 7.62 -21.57
CA ARG A 47 -11.43 8.07 -22.17
C ARG A 47 -11.46 9.56 -22.49
N LEU A 48 -10.77 10.37 -21.69
CA LEU A 48 -10.64 11.82 -21.89
C LEU A 48 -9.50 12.19 -22.86
N ASN A 49 -8.77 11.22 -23.41
CA ASN A 49 -7.58 11.40 -24.23
C ASN A 49 -6.45 12.17 -23.53
N ILE A 50 -6.33 12.02 -22.20
CA ILE A 50 -5.26 12.59 -21.40
C ILE A 50 -4.22 11.50 -21.15
N VAL A 51 -3.02 11.66 -21.72
CA VAL A 51 -1.92 10.71 -21.50
C VAL A 51 -1.05 11.21 -20.34
N PRO A 52 -0.86 10.41 -19.27
CA PRO A 52 0.10 10.74 -18.22
C PRO A 52 1.53 10.77 -18.76
N ASP A 53 2.36 11.70 -18.27
CA ASP A 53 3.81 11.63 -18.48
C ASP A 53 4.45 10.52 -17.65
N ALA A 54 3.87 10.21 -16.49
CA ALA A 54 4.31 9.12 -15.64
C ALA A 54 3.19 8.52 -14.78
N ILE A 55 3.27 7.21 -14.58
CA ILE A 55 2.44 6.45 -13.66
C ILE A 55 3.37 5.87 -12.60
N VAL A 56 3.23 6.29 -11.34
CA VAL A 56 4.18 5.94 -10.28
C VAL A 56 3.49 5.12 -9.20
N THR A 57 4.01 3.92 -8.96
CA THR A 57 3.55 3.01 -7.89
C THR A 57 4.59 2.93 -6.79
N ALA A 58 4.22 3.31 -5.57
CA ALA A 58 5.10 3.21 -4.42
C ALA A 58 4.89 1.90 -3.65
N LEU A 59 5.89 1.02 -3.71
CA LEU A 59 5.92 -0.26 -3.01
C LEU A 59 6.34 -0.07 -1.54
N VAL A 60 5.53 -0.59 -0.62
CA VAL A 60 5.87 -0.56 0.83
C VAL A 60 6.91 -1.62 1.22
N GLY A 61 7.33 -2.47 0.28
CA GLY A 61 8.45 -3.41 0.36
C GLY A 61 8.74 -4.02 -1.02
N ARG A 62 10.02 -4.37 -1.29
CA ARG A 62 10.46 -4.86 -2.60
C ARG A 62 10.17 -6.35 -2.84
N GLU A 63 10.03 -7.13 -1.77
CA GLU A 63 9.68 -8.55 -1.90
C GLU A 63 8.16 -8.72 -2.06
N TRP A 64 7.79 -9.68 -2.90
CA TRP A 64 6.42 -10.12 -3.20
C TRP A 64 5.64 -10.66 -1.98
N PHE A 65 6.24 -10.65 -0.79
CA PHE A 65 5.75 -11.41 0.36
C PHE A 65 5.21 -10.49 1.45
N GLY A 66 3.90 -10.51 1.64
CA GLY A 66 3.19 -9.94 2.79
C GLY A 66 3.24 -8.42 2.94
N ASN A 67 3.92 -7.67 2.08
CA ASN A 67 3.93 -6.20 2.21
C ASN A 67 2.63 -5.59 1.72
N GLU A 68 2.23 -5.89 0.50
CA GLU A 68 0.91 -5.59 -0.07
C GLU A 68 0.10 -6.88 -0.20
N HIS A 69 -1.22 -6.78 -0.33
CA HIS A 69 -2.06 -7.94 -0.58
C HIS A 69 -1.65 -8.63 -1.87
N ARG A 70 -1.58 -9.97 -1.89
CA ARG A 70 -1.29 -10.78 -3.07
C ARG A 70 -2.03 -10.34 -4.36
N ARG A 71 -3.30 -9.96 -4.25
CA ARG A 71 -4.10 -9.43 -5.37
C ARG A 71 -3.46 -8.21 -6.05
N PHE A 72 -2.77 -7.35 -5.28
CA PHE A 72 -2.05 -6.19 -5.79
C PHE A 72 -1.01 -6.63 -6.82
N TYR A 73 -0.20 -7.62 -6.47
CA TYR A 73 0.87 -8.08 -7.33
C TYR A 73 0.37 -8.91 -8.52
N GLU A 74 -0.68 -9.72 -8.32
CA GLU A 74 -1.34 -10.47 -9.40
C GLU A 74 -2.00 -9.53 -10.43
N TYR A 75 -2.42 -8.34 -10.00
CA TYR A 75 -3.04 -7.34 -10.87
C TYR A 75 -2.03 -6.51 -11.69
N LEU A 76 -0.79 -6.35 -11.22
CA LEU A 76 0.25 -5.59 -11.93
C LEU A 76 0.44 -6.01 -13.40
N PRO A 77 0.62 -7.29 -13.76
CA PRO A 77 0.80 -7.69 -15.16
C PRO A 77 -0.45 -7.43 -16.02
N ILE A 78 -1.64 -7.51 -15.43
CA ILE A 78 -2.91 -7.20 -16.11
C ILE A 78 -2.96 -5.71 -16.43
N LEU A 79 -2.63 -4.87 -15.44
CA LEU A 79 -2.62 -3.43 -15.60
C LEU A 79 -1.55 -2.96 -16.58
N GLU A 80 -0.33 -3.48 -16.49
CA GLU A 80 0.77 -3.17 -17.43
C GLU A 80 0.40 -3.50 -18.88
N GLN A 81 -0.23 -4.66 -19.12
CA GLN A 81 -0.68 -5.02 -20.45
C GLN A 81 -1.72 -4.03 -20.96
N TRP A 82 -2.72 -3.69 -20.14
CA TRP A 82 -3.73 -2.71 -20.52
C TRP A 82 -3.13 -1.32 -20.79
N LEU A 83 -2.17 -0.88 -19.98
CA LEU A 83 -1.45 0.39 -20.18
C LEU A 83 -0.71 0.41 -21.51
N ALA A 84 -0.03 -0.68 -21.87
CA ALA A 84 0.64 -0.82 -23.16
C ALA A 84 -0.36 -0.77 -24.33
N ASP A 85 -1.48 -1.49 -24.21
CA ASP A 85 -2.52 -1.57 -25.27
C ASP A 85 -3.14 -0.19 -25.56
N VAL A 86 -3.30 0.65 -24.53
CA VAL A 86 -3.85 2.01 -24.68
C VAL A 86 -2.80 3.10 -24.92
N GLY A 87 -1.52 2.73 -25.05
CA GLY A 87 -0.42 3.65 -25.34
C GLY A 87 -0.01 4.55 -24.17
N PHE A 88 -0.26 4.13 -22.93
CA PHE A 88 0.17 4.82 -21.71
C PHE A 88 1.61 4.40 -21.32
N PRO A 89 2.33 5.23 -20.54
CA PRO A 89 3.64 4.83 -20.04
C PRO A 89 3.54 3.63 -19.09
N ALA A 90 4.59 2.80 -19.06
CA ALA A 90 4.72 1.71 -18.09
C ALA A 90 4.75 2.24 -16.64
N ILE A 91 4.43 1.40 -15.67
CA ILE A 91 4.47 1.79 -14.26
C ILE A 91 5.93 1.97 -13.84
N THR A 92 6.21 3.12 -13.26
CA THR A 92 7.45 3.38 -12.55
C THR A 92 7.30 2.97 -11.09
N PHE A 93 8.09 1.99 -10.66
CA PHE A 93 8.10 1.55 -9.26
C PHE A 93 9.09 2.36 -8.44
N VAL A 94 8.65 2.82 -7.27
CA VAL A 94 9.48 3.48 -6.27
C VAL A 94 9.30 2.82 -4.91
N TRP A 95 10.31 2.90 -4.06
CA TRP A 95 10.27 2.28 -2.74
C TRP A 95 11.15 3.04 -1.75
N TYR A 96 10.90 2.76 -0.47
CA TYR A 96 11.71 3.29 0.61
C TYR A 96 13.14 2.75 0.56
N GLU A 97 14.09 3.65 0.78
CA GLU A 97 15.48 3.31 1.02
C GLU A 97 15.94 3.88 2.35
N MET A 98 16.58 3.03 3.16
CA MET A 98 17.06 3.45 4.48
C MET A 98 18.23 4.43 4.33
N LYS A 99 17.99 5.70 4.68
CA LYS A 99 19.00 6.79 4.58
C LYS A 99 19.79 7.04 5.86
N ARG A 100 19.38 6.45 6.98
CA ARG A 100 19.99 6.68 8.29
C ARG A 100 20.36 5.34 8.90
N GLN A 101 21.39 5.35 9.74
CA GLN A 101 21.76 4.17 10.51
C GLN A 101 20.54 3.62 11.26
N ALA A 102 20.37 2.30 11.20
CA ALA A 102 19.29 1.62 11.88
C ALA A 102 19.39 1.83 13.39
N LYS A 103 18.26 2.11 14.04
CA LYS A 103 18.19 2.20 15.51
C LYS A 103 18.39 0.82 16.17
N HIS A 104 17.90 -0.23 15.51
CA HIS A 104 17.92 -1.59 16.04
C HIS A 104 18.40 -2.60 14.99
N PHE A 105 17.71 -2.69 13.85
CA PHE A 105 18.07 -3.57 12.74
C PHE A 105 17.84 -2.85 11.40
N PRO A 106 18.68 -3.09 10.37
CA PRO A 106 18.40 -2.63 9.02
C PRO A 106 17.07 -3.22 8.51
N TYR A 107 16.37 -2.47 7.67
CA TYR A 107 15.09 -2.87 7.08
C TYR A 107 14.84 -2.15 5.76
N TRP A 108 14.08 -2.76 4.85
CA TRP A 108 13.78 -2.21 3.53
C TRP A 108 12.29 -2.09 3.23
N SER A 109 11.42 -2.61 4.10
CA SER A 109 9.97 -2.47 3.99
C SER A 109 9.32 -1.82 5.21
N LEU A 110 8.01 -1.58 5.12
CA LEU A 110 7.18 -1.19 6.26
C LEU A 110 7.05 -2.35 7.28
N ALA A 111 6.92 -3.59 6.82
CA ALA A 111 6.88 -4.77 7.69
C ALA A 111 8.21 -4.96 8.45
N GLY A 112 9.33 -4.88 7.73
CA GLY A 112 10.68 -4.91 8.30
C GLY A 112 10.92 -3.77 9.28
N ASN A 113 10.40 -2.56 9.01
CA ASN A 113 10.46 -1.45 9.96
C ASN A 113 9.72 -1.75 11.27
N CYS A 114 8.54 -2.34 11.17
CA CYS A 114 7.74 -2.76 12.33
C CYS A 114 8.50 -3.79 13.16
N LEU A 115 9.08 -4.80 12.50
CA LEU A 115 9.86 -5.85 13.16
C LEU A 115 11.15 -5.31 13.81
N ALA A 116 11.95 -4.55 13.06
CA ALA A 116 13.21 -3.98 13.52
C ALA A 116 12.99 -3.17 14.81
N ASN A 117 11.95 -2.34 14.82
CA ASN A 117 11.70 -1.39 15.91
C ASN A 117 10.71 -1.88 16.97
N ARG A 118 10.21 -3.12 16.89
CA ARG A 118 9.15 -3.64 17.78
C ARG A 118 7.98 -2.64 17.89
N THR A 119 7.45 -2.25 16.74
CA THR A 119 6.37 -1.28 16.61
C THR A 119 5.36 -1.74 15.56
N LEU A 120 4.23 -1.05 15.50
CA LEU A 120 3.22 -1.21 14.44
C LEU A 120 3.25 0.00 13.48
N PRO A 121 2.53 -0.06 12.35
CA PRO A 121 2.34 1.10 11.48
C PRO A 121 1.72 2.28 12.25
N SER A 122 2.08 3.51 11.86
CA SER A 122 1.63 4.70 12.58
C SER A 122 0.11 4.91 12.57
N ILE A 123 -0.58 4.37 11.56
CA ILE A 123 -2.05 4.37 11.49
C ILE A 123 -2.70 3.63 12.68
N SER A 124 -2.08 2.55 13.18
CA SER A 124 -2.57 1.80 14.34
C SER A 124 -2.60 2.65 15.62
N PHE A 125 -1.72 3.63 15.72
CA PHE A 125 -1.66 4.57 16.84
C PHE A 125 -2.58 5.79 16.68
N ARG A 126 -3.39 5.83 15.61
CA ARG A 126 -4.31 6.95 15.27
C ARG A 126 -3.58 8.31 15.24
N ARG A 127 -2.29 8.31 14.88
CA ARG A 127 -1.43 9.50 14.82
C ARG A 127 -0.86 9.69 13.42
N HIS A 128 -1.17 10.85 12.82
CA HIS A 128 -0.54 11.44 11.64
C HIS A 128 -0.49 10.60 10.33
N HIS A 129 -0.94 9.34 10.34
CA HIS A 129 -0.93 8.42 9.18
C HIS A 129 0.39 8.47 8.40
N SER A 130 1.51 8.58 9.13
CA SER A 130 2.82 8.89 8.58
C SER A 130 3.45 7.74 7.77
N CYS A 131 2.94 6.51 7.89
CA CYS A 131 3.43 5.39 7.09
C CYS A 131 3.19 5.62 5.59
N SER A 132 1.99 6.08 5.19
CA SER A 132 1.68 6.43 3.80
C SER A 132 2.58 7.58 3.30
N LEU A 133 2.86 8.58 4.14
CA LEU A 133 3.76 9.66 3.77
C LEU A 133 5.21 9.17 3.60
N LYS A 134 5.72 8.35 4.53
CA LYS A 134 7.10 7.86 4.52
C LYS A 134 7.34 6.89 3.37
N TYR A 135 6.44 5.94 3.14
CA TYR A 135 6.64 4.85 2.19
C TYR A 135 6.04 5.10 0.80
N LYS A 136 5.10 6.05 0.66
CA LYS A 136 4.49 6.40 -0.64
C LYS A 136 4.82 7.83 -1.04
N GLY A 137 4.26 8.83 -0.34
CA GLY A 137 4.38 10.23 -0.74
C GLY A 137 5.83 10.73 -0.89
N THR A 138 6.68 10.44 0.08
CA THR A 138 8.10 10.88 0.08
C THR A 138 8.91 10.23 -1.04
N GLU A 139 8.61 8.96 -1.35
CA GLU A 139 9.35 8.20 -2.38
C GLU A 139 8.93 8.63 -3.79
N ILE A 140 7.63 8.89 -4.00
CA ILE A 140 7.13 9.49 -5.25
C ILE A 140 7.70 10.90 -5.40
N ASP A 141 7.65 11.75 -4.37
CA ASP A 141 8.20 13.11 -4.45
C ASP A 141 9.70 13.14 -4.75
N ARG A 142 10.47 12.19 -4.20
CA ARG A 142 11.88 12.03 -4.52
C ARG A 142 12.07 11.71 -6.00
N TRP A 143 11.34 10.73 -6.52
CA TRP A 143 11.43 10.35 -7.92
C TRP A 143 11.03 11.51 -8.85
N VAL A 144 9.94 12.23 -8.55
CA VAL A 144 9.51 13.39 -9.35
C VAL A 144 10.57 14.49 -9.32
N MET A 145 11.23 14.73 -8.18
CA MET A 145 12.34 15.67 -8.05
C MET A 145 13.54 15.25 -8.92
N GLU A 146 13.90 13.98 -8.93
CA GLU A 146 14.98 13.43 -9.75
C GLU A 146 14.69 13.56 -11.25
N GLN A 147 13.44 13.36 -11.68
CA GLN A 147 13.06 13.42 -13.09
C GLN A 147 12.80 14.85 -13.61
N TYR A 148 12.12 15.69 -12.82
CA TYR A 148 11.57 16.96 -13.31
C TYR A 148 12.15 18.20 -12.61
N GLY A 149 13.11 18.04 -11.69
CA GLY A 149 13.64 19.19 -10.99
C GLY A 149 12.57 19.85 -10.10
N GLU A 150 12.65 21.18 -9.98
CA GLU A 150 11.64 22.01 -9.30
C GLU A 150 10.47 22.41 -10.23
N ARG A 151 10.40 21.83 -11.45
CA ARG A 151 9.32 22.11 -12.39
C ARG A 151 7.98 21.70 -11.75
N PRO A 152 7.00 22.61 -11.69
CA PRO A 152 5.66 22.28 -11.20
C PRO A 152 5.03 21.16 -12.02
N CYS A 153 4.41 20.19 -11.35
CA CYS A 153 3.71 19.08 -12.00
C CYS A 153 2.24 19.01 -11.56
N TYR A 154 1.41 18.40 -12.39
CA TYR A 154 0.13 17.88 -11.97
C TYR A 154 0.34 16.57 -11.21
N ARG A 155 -0.28 16.46 -10.04
CA ARG A 155 -0.22 15.27 -9.19
C ARG A 155 -1.61 14.68 -9.06
N LEU A 156 -1.90 13.68 -9.88
CA LEU A 156 -3.20 13.03 -9.94
C LEU A 156 -3.29 11.91 -8.89
N VAL A 157 -4.35 11.94 -8.09
CA VAL A 157 -4.61 10.93 -7.05
C VAL A 157 -6.03 10.42 -7.18
N GLY A 158 -6.19 9.10 -7.19
CA GLY A 158 -7.50 8.43 -7.26
C GLY A 158 -8.18 8.40 -5.90
N TYR A 159 -8.80 9.52 -5.52
CA TYR A 159 -9.79 9.54 -4.43
C TYR A 159 -11.18 9.63 -5.06
N ASP A 160 -12.02 8.64 -4.78
CA ASP A 160 -13.40 8.62 -5.26
C ASP A 160 -14.26 9.69 -4.54
N LEU A 161 -15.43 10.00 -5.08
CA LEU A 161 -16.32 11.06 -4.60
C LEU A 161 -16.67 10.95 -3.11
N SER A 162 -16.70 9.74 -2.56
CA SER A 162 -16.96 9.48 -1.13
C SER A 162 -15.78 9.82 -0.22
N GLU A 163 -14.57 9.97 -0.78
CA GLU A 163 -13.33 10.25 -0.06
C GLU A 163 -13.00 11.75 0.08
N GLY A 164 -14.00 12.63 -0.04
CA GLY A 164 -13.80 14.09 -0.05
C GLY A 164 -13.05 14.64 1.17
N TYR A 165 -13.15 13.99 2.33
CA TYR A 165 -12.37 14.35 3.50
C TYR A 165 -10.86 14.07 3.34
N ARG A 166 -10.51 12.94 2.69
CA ARG A 166 -9.11 12.59 2.40
C ARG A 166 -8.55 13.53 1.34
N ALA A 167 -9.31 13.83 0.29
CA ALA A 167 -8.92 14.80 -0.73
C ALA A 167 -8.64 16.19 -0.13
N ALA A 168 -9.55 16.70 0.71
CA ALA A 168 -9.37 17.99 1.40
C ALA A 168 -8.15 17.99 2.34
N ARG A 169 -7.93 16.91 3.09
CA ARG A 169 -6.75 16.81 3.96
C ARG A 169 -5.44 16.71 3.17
N PHE A 170 -5.47 16.02 2.05
CA PHE A 170 -4.29 15.84 1.22
C PHE A 170 -3.90 17.17 0.56
N SER A 171 -4.85 17.92 0.01
CA SER A 171 -4.57 19.24 -0.60
C SER A 171 -4.03 20.27 0.41
N THR A 172 -4.34 20.13 1.70
CA THR A 172 -3.76 20.99 2.75
C THR A 172 -2.33 20.63 3.18
N LYS A 173 -1.77 19.50 2.70
CA LYS A 173 -0.44 19.01 3.08
C LYS A 173 0.69 19.47 2.16
N THR A 174 0.40 20.08 1.00
CA THR A 174 1.44 20.78 0.25
C THR A 174 1.98 21.90 1.14
N LYS A 175 3.24 21.74 1.55
CA LYS A 175 3.92 22.80 2.31
C LYS A 175 3.93 24.03 1.41
N ARG A 176 3.58 25.19 1.98
CA ARG A 176 3.65 26.49 1.28
C ARG A 176 5.07 26.75 0.77
N ASP A 177 6.06 26.21 1.48
CA ASP A 177 7.48 26.30 1.16
C ASP A 177 8.08 24.90 1.01
N GLY A 178 8.81 24.67 -0.08
CA GLY A 178 9.49 23.40 -0.37
C GLY A 178 9.56 23.11 -1.88
N PRO A 179 10.36 22.11 -2.28
CA PRO A 179 10.66 21.85 -3.70
C PRO A 179 9.42 21.53 -4.54
N ARG A 180 8.35 21.03 -3.91
CA ARG A 180 7.09 20.65 -4.57
C ARG A 180 5.90 21.56 -4.18
N SER A 181 6.14 22.74 -3.60
CA SER A 181 5.06 23.64 -3.15
C SER A 181 4.19 24.18 -4.30
N ARG A 182 4.73 24.15 -5.52
CA ARG A 182 4.04 24.59 -6.75
C ARG A 182 3.29 23.47 -7.48
N ASP A 183 3.36 22.24 -7.00
CA ASP A 183 2.60 21.13 -7.59
C ASP A 183 1.09 21.34 -7.41
N VAL A 184 0.33 21.03 -8.47
CA VAL A 184 -1.12 21.09 -8.45
C VAL A 184 -1.68 19.68 -8.30
N TYR A 185 -2.28 19.40 -7.15
CA TYR A 185 -2.94 18.13 -6.91
C TYR A 185 -4.35 18.13 -7.50
N VAL A 186 -4.64 17.09 -8.28
CA VAL A 186 -5.91 16.91 -8.98
C VAL A 186 -6.52 15.58 -8.53
N TYR A 187 -7.84 15.57 -8.32
CA TYR A 187 -8.59 14.36 -7.97
C TYR A 187 -9.65 14.10 -9.05
N PRO A 188 -9.27 13.46 -10.18
CA PRO A 188 -10.13 13.31 -11.35
C PRO A 188 -11.50 12.67 -11.05
N LEU A 189 -11.53 11.63 -10.22
CA LEU A 189 -12.78 10.93 -9.90
C LEU A 189 -13.82 11.82 -9.21
N HIS A 190 -13.36 12.73 -8.33
CA HIS A 190 -14.22 13.76 -7.76
C HIS A 190 -14.77 14.73 -8.82
N LEU A 191 -13.93 15.15 -9.78
CA LEU A 191 -14.34 16.05 -10.87
C LEU A 191 -15.36 15.38 -11.81
N LEU A 192 -15.24 14.05 -11.98
CA LEU A 192 -16.14 13.23 -12.78
C LEU A 192 -17.37 12.75 -12.01
N GLY A 193 -17.44 13.02 -10.70
CA GLY A 193 -18.55 12.57 -9.85
C GLY A 193 -18.61 11.04 -9.65
N LEU A 194 -17.47 10.35 -9.77
CA LEU A 194 -17.38 8.89 -9.62
C LEU A 194 -17.15 8.51 -8.16
N ASP A 195 -18.11 7.79 -7.59
CA ASP A 195 -17.97 7.08 -6.32
C ASP A 195 -17.42 5.66 -6.52
N ARG A 196 -17.32 4.87 -5.44
CA ARG A 196 -16.80 3.50 -5.49
C ARG A 196 -17.52 2.60 -6.52
N PRO A 197 -18.87 2.47 -6.52
CA PRO A 197 -19.57 1.74 -7.57
C PRO A 197 -19.32 2.27 -8.98
N GLY A 198 -19.25 3.59 -9.15
CA GLY A 198 -18.91 4.21 -10.43
C GLY A 198 -17.52 3.80 -10.92
N CYS A 199 -16.53 3.76 -10.03
CA CYS A 199 -15.18 3.31 -10.34
C CYS A 199 -15.15 1.82 -10.75
N GLU A 200 -15.91 0.96 -10.07
CA GLU A 200 -16.02 -0.45 -10.44
C GLU A 200 -16.67 -0.63 -11.82
N ALA A 201 -17.73 0.13 -12.12
CA ALA A 201 -18.39 0.10 -13.43
C ALA A 201 -17.47 0.57 -14.57
N VAL A 202 -16.60 1.56 -14.30
CA VAL A 202 -15.58 2.01 -15.27
C VAL A 202 -14.57 0.89 -15.58
N ILE A 203 -14.14 0.15 -14.56
CA ILE A 203 -13.20 -0.98 -14.71
C ILE A 203 -13.85 -2.12 -15.51
N ASP A 204 -15.08 -2.48 -15.16
CA ASP A 204 -15.85 -3.52 -15.86
C ASP A 204 -16.08 -3.15 -17.34
N ALA A 205 -16.46 -1.90 -17.61
CA ALA A 205 -16.63 -1.40 -18.97
C ALA A 205 -15.34 -1.40 -19.81
N ALA A 206 -14.17 -1.36 -19.16
CA ALA A 206 -12.87 -1.49 -19.83
C ALA A 206 -12.45 -2.96 -20.05
N GLY A 207 -13.27 -3.93 -19.63
CA GLY A 207 -12.99 -5.36 -19.74
C GLY A 207 -11.92 -5.86 -18.76
N LEU A 208 -11.63 -5.09 -17.71
CA LEU A 208 -10.64 -5.44 -16.70
C LEU A 208 -11.29 -6.10 -15.48
N PRO A 209 -10.63 -7.08 -14.83
CA PRO A 209 -11.12 -7.60 -13.56
C PRO A 209 -11.04 -6.52 -12.47
N SER A 210 -11.80 -6.68 -11.38
CA SER A 210 -11.65 -5.76 -10.24
C SER A 210 -10.30 -5.98 -9.55
N PRO A 211 -9.48 -4.94 -9.33
CA PRO A 211 -8.25 -5.03 -8.53
C PRO A 211 -8.53 -5.23 -7.03
N GLY A 212 -9.76 -4.90 -6.58
CA GLY A 212 -10.11 -4.85 -5.17
C GLY A 212 -9.41 -3.71 -4.41
N LEU A 213 -9.32 -3.87 -3.08
CA LEU A 213 -8.71 -2.88 -2.20
C LEU A 213 -7.17 -2.98 -2.23
N SER A 214 -6.52 -1.82 -2.32
CA SER A 214 -5.06 -1.71 -2.34
C SER A 214 -4.54 -1.22 -0.98
N SER A 215 -4.32 -2.15 -0.07
CA SER A 215 -3.71 -1.85 1.22
C SER A 215 -2.68 -2.91 1.61
N CYS A 216 -1.71 -2.48 2.43
CA CYS A 216 -0.75 -3.38 3.05
C CYS A 216 -1.54 -4.43 3.87
N VAL A 217 -1.13 -5.69 3.89
CA VAL A 217 -1.91 -6.77 4.55
C VAL A 217 -2.07 -6.62 6.07
N PHE A 218 -1.30 -5.72 6.68
CA PHE A 218 -1.34 -5.38 8.10
C PHE A 218 -1.77 -3.92 8.33
N CYS A 219 -2.49 -3.33 7.37
CA CYS A 219 -3.00 -1.96 7.51
C CYS A 219 -4.15 -1.92 8.52
N ALA A 220 -4.05 -1.06 9.54
CA ALA A 220 -5.11 -0.88 10.55
C ALA A 220 -6.45 -0.36 10.00
N ALA A 221 -6.50 0.06 8.73
CA ALA A 221 -7.72 0.47 8.05
C ALA A 221 -8.46 -0.71 7.40
N MET A 222 -7.86 -1.91 7.36
CA MET A 222 -8.53 -3.09 6.81
C MET A 222 -9.76 -3.43 7.63
N HIS A 223 -10.82 -3.76 6.91
CA HIS A 223 -12.03 -4.33 7.44
C HIS A 223 -11.86 -5.84 7.73
N PRO A 224 -12.60 -6.39 8.71
CA PRO A 224 -12.50 -7.81 9.07
C PRO A 224 -12.64 -8.78 7.89
N GLU A 225 -13.58 -8.52 6.98
CA GLU A 225 -13.82 -9.31 5.78
C GLU A 225 -12.63 -9.32 4.80
N GLU A 226 -11.79 -8.29 4.82
CA GLU A 226 -10.55 -8.28 4.03
C GLU A 226 -9.53 -9.28 4.60
N ILE A 227 -9.55 -9.53 5.91
CA ILE A 227 -8.67 -10.52 6.55
C ILE A 227 -9.11 -11.94 6.19
N ASP A 228 -10.42 -12.21 6.04
CA ASP A 228 -10.92 -13.53 5.59
C ASP A 228 -10.43 -13.92 4.17
N ALA A 229 -10.03 -12.93 3.36
CA ALA A 229 -9.51 -13.11 2.02
C ALA A 229 -7.99 -13.32 1.95
N LEU A 230 -7.27 -13.12 3.06
CA LEU A 230 -5.82 -13.25 3.09
C LEU A 230 -5.36 -14.72 3.05
N TYR A 231 -4.18 -14.92 2.48
CA TYR A 231 -3.48 -16.19 2.45
C TYR A 231 -2.71 -16.46 3.76
N PRO A 232 -2.40 -17.72 4.10
CA PRO A 232 -1.70 -18.07 5.34
C PRO A 232 -0.43 -17.25 5.60
N GLU A 233 0.37 -16.97 4.58
CA GLU A 233 1.58 -16.15 4.69
C GLU A 233 1.31 -14.70 5.10
N GLU A 234 0.24 -14.09 4.57
CA GLU A 234 -0.17 -12.72 4.90
C GLU A 234 -0.72 -12.66 6.32
N LEU A 235 -1.45 -13.71 6.72
CA LEU A 235 -1.97 -13.87 8.07
C LEU A 235 -0.83 -14.07 9.09
N TRP A 236 0.17 -14.90 8.78
CA TRP A 236 1.32 -15.11 9.66
C TRP A 236 2.13 -13.84 9.88
N LEU A 237 2.25 -13.00 8.85
CA LEU A 237 2.87 -11.69 8.99
C LEU A 237 2.15 -10.82 10.03
N ILE A 238 0.82 -10.75 9.99
CA ILE A 238 0.02 -10.02 10.98
C ILE A 238 0.32 -10.52 12.40
N VAL A 239 0.31 -11.84 12.60
CA VAL A 239 0.54 -12.48 13.91
C VAL A 239 1.92 -12.12 14.45
N ILE A 240 2.97 -12.23 13.63
CA ILE A 240 4.34 -11.93 14.03
C ILE A 240 4.49 -10.44 14.41
N LEU A 241 3.95 -9.54 13.57
CA LEU A 241 4.07 -8.10 13.82
C LEU A 241 3.35 -7.67 15.09
N GLU A 242 2.12 -8.15 15.33
CA GLU A 242 1.39 -7.84 16.57
C GLU A 242 2.07 -8.45 17.80
N ALA A 243 2.49 -9.71 17.75
CA ALA A 243 3.16 -10.37 18.86
C ALA A 243 4.46 -9.63 19.24
N HIS A 244 5.30 -9.32 18.25
CA HIS A 244 6.61 -8.70 18.48
C HIS A 244 6.53 -7.26 18.97
N ALA A 245 5.51 -6.51 18.54
CA ALA A 245 5.29 -5.15 19.02
C ALA A 245 4.75 -5.11 20.46
N GLN A 246 4.04 -6.16 20.91
CA GLN A 246 3.22 -6.18 22.13
C GLN A 246 3.91 -5.62 23.37
N ILE A 247 5.18 -5.96 23.59
CA ILE A 247 5.92 -5.53 24.79
C ILE A 247 6.05 -4.00 24.90
N ASN A 248 6.07 -3.31 23.76
CA ASN A 248 6.18 -1.86 23.66
C ASN A 248 4.83 -1.15 23.55
N LEU A 249 3.74 -1.87 23.30
CA LEU A 249 2.41 -1.27 23.17
C LEU A 249 1.85 -0.93 24.56
N LYS A 250 1.91 0.36 24.93
CA LYS A 250 1.37 0.86 26.21
C LYS A 250 -0.02 1.47 26.08
N LYS A 251 -0.39 1.93 24.88
CA LYS A 251 -1.63 2.69 24.63
C LYS A 251 -2.64 1.94 23.78
N ILE A 252 -2.22 0.97 22.98
CA ILE A 252 -3.07 0.20 22.08
C ILE A 252 -2.85 -1.28 22.32
N ARG A 253 -3.80 -2.13 21.90
CA ARG A 253 -3.72 -3.59 21.99
C ARG A 253 -3.04 -4.23 20.78
N GLY A 254 -3.18 -3.64 19.59
CA GLY A 254 -2.64 -4.19 18.35
C GLY A 254 -2.89 -3.29 17.14
N LEU A 255 -2.94 -3.88 15.95
CA LEU A 255 -3.09 -3.17 14.68
C LEU A 255 -4.38 -2.35 14.63
N TRP A 256 -5.52 -2.90 15.05
CA TRP A 256 -6.80 -2.17 15.15
C TRP A 256 -6.90 -1.22 16.37
N GLY A 257 -5.77 -0.89 17.01
CA GLY A 257 -5.74 0.06 18.11
C GLY A 257 -6.21 -0.58 19.42
N HIS A 258 -7.27 -0.02 20.03
CA HIS A 258 -7.78 -0.49 21.33
C HIS A 258 -8.73 -1.69 21.25
N GLY A 259 -9.21 -2.03 20.05
CA GLY A 259 -10.19 -3.09 19.84
C GLY A 259 -9.60 -4.50 19.94
N GLU A 260 -10.30 -5.46 19.34
CA GLU A 260 -9.78 -6.80 19.06
C GLU A 260 -8.46 -6.68 18.28
N ARG A 261 -7.49 -7.55 18.56
CA ARG A 261 -6.28 -7.66 17.73
C ARG A 261 -6.63 -8.36 16.42
N MET A 262 -5.94 -8.04 15.33
CA MET A 262 -6.14 -8.82 14.10
C MET A 262 -5.79 -10.30 14.32
N THR A 263 -4.77 -10.60 15.13
CA THR A 263 -4.40 -11.96 15.57
C THR A 263 -5.55 -12.66 16.29
N GLU A 264 -6.29 -11.96 17.15
CA GLU A 264 -7.45 -12.53 17.85
C GLU A 264 -8.57 -12.87 16.86
N TYR A 265 -8.83 -11.98 15.90
CA TYR A 265 -9.77 -12.23 14.81
C TYR A 265 -9.38 -13.46 13.99
N ILE A 266 -8.12 -13.53 13.57
CA ILE A 266 -7.54 -14.63 12.77
C ILE A 266 -7.74 -15.98 13.47
N VAL A 267 -7.41 -16.05 14.77
CA VAL A 267 -7.58 -17.28 15.56
C VAL A 267 -9.05 -17.61 15.76
N ARG A 268 -9.89 -16.63 16.11
CA ARG A 268 -11.34 -16.83 16.33
C ARG A 268 -12.07 -17.30 15.07
N ARG A 269 -11.65 -16.83 13.90
CA ARG A 269 -12.20 -17.23 12.59
C ARG A 269 -11.62 -18.55 12.07
N GLY A 270 -10.62 -19.12 12.76
CA GLY A 270 -9.97 -20.36 12.35
C GLY A 270 -9.15 -20.21 11.06
N LEU A 271 -8.68 -19.00 10.75
CA LEU A 271 -7.90 -18.73 9.53
C LEU A 271 -6.46 -19.25 9.63
N LEU A 272 -5.96 -19.45 10.86
CA LEU A 272 -4.69 -20.13 11.15
C LEU A 272 -4.87 -21.16 12.29
N PRO A 273 -4.02 -22.20 12.36
CA PRO A 273 -4.05 -23.16 13.46
C PRO A 273 -3.78 -22.49 14.81
N ALA A 274 -4.74 -22.55 15.74
CA ALA A 274 -4.69 -21.82 17.01
C ALA A 274 -3.48 -22.19 17.89
N ALA A 275 -3.12 -23.49 17.92
CA ALA A 275 -1.96 -23.96 18.68
C ALA A 275 -0.65 -23.34 18.16
N LEU A 276 -0.44 -23.36 16.84
CA LEU A 276 0.74 -22.77 16.21
C LEU A 276 0.76 -21.25 16.39
N ALA A 277 -0.41 -20.59 16.31
CA ALA A 277 -0.50 -19.15 16.56
C ALA A 277 -0.11 -18.79 18.01
N ALA A 278 -0.47 -19.63 18.99
CA ALA A 278 -0.06 -19.45 20.38
C ALA A 278 1.46 -19.63 20.58
N GLU A 279 2.08 -20.60 19.92
CA GLU A 279 3.54 -20.79 19.93
C GLU A 279 4.27 -19.60 19.33
N VAL A 280 3.83 -19.12 18.16
CA VAL A 280 4.37 -17.92 17.52
C VAL A 280 4.21 -16.71 18.43
N TRP A 281 3.03 -16.52 19.03
CA TRP A 281 2.79 -15.44 19.96
C TRP A 281 3.75 -15.49 21.15
N ALA A 282 3.95 -16.65 21.76
CA ALA A 282 4.87 -16.82 22.90
C ALA A 282 6.32 -16.50 22.52
N LYS A 283 6.79 -16.98 21.36
CA LYS A 283 8.15 -16.70 20.85
C LYS A 283 8.36 -15.21 20.62
N TRP A 284 7.44 -14.56 19.91
CA TRP A 284 7.66 -13.20 19.41
C TRP A 284 7.30 -12.12 20.43
N SER A 285 6.40 -12.38 21.38
CA SER A 285 6.07 -11.43 22.45
C SER A 285 7.02 -11.45 23.65
N ALA A 286 8.07 -12.28 23.61
CA ALA A 286 9.07 -12.40 24.66
C ALA A 286 9.86 -11.10 24.91
N ALA A 287 10.36 -10.94 26.14
CA ALA A 287 11.18 -9.79 26.52
C ALA A 287 12.47 -9.72 25.69
N GLU A 288 13.18 -10.83 25.61
CA GLU A 288 14.29 -10.99 24.68
C GLU A 288 13.79 -11.12 23.24
N ARG A 289 14.58 -10.64 22.28
CA ARG A 289 14.30 -10.88 20.87
C ARG A 289 14.55 -12.35 20.55
N PRO A 290 13.86 -12.92 19.56
CA PRO A 290 14.12 -14.29 19.15
C PRO A 290 15.57 -14.42 18.64
N PRO A 291 16.22 -15.59 18.76
CA PRO A 291 17.64 -15.79 18.43
C PRO A 291 18.04 -15.27 17.06
N GLU A 292 17.14 -15.39 16.07
CA GLU A 292 17.33 -14.92 14.70
C GLU A 292 17.63 -13.41 14.62
N LEU A 293 17.13 -12.61 15.58
CA LEU A 293 17.47 -11.19 15.72
C LEU A 293 18.50 -10.94 16.82
N ARG A 294 18.38 -11.61 17.98
CA ARG A 294 19.25 -11.36 19.15
C ARG A 294 20.72 -11.67 18.84
N ASP A 295 20.96 -12.79 18.17
CA ASP A 295 22.31 -13.32 17.95
C ASP A 295 22.92 -12.78 16.64
N ASN A 296 22.16 -11.98 15.88
CA ASN A 296 22.55 -11.44 14.58
C ASN A 296 22.23 -9.93 14.47
N PRO A 297 22.99 -9.03 15.13
CA PRO A 297 22.67 -7.60 15.20
C PRO A 297 22.65 -6.87 13.85
N GLU A 298 23.41 -7.36 12.87
CA GLU A 298 23.49 -6.79 11.51
C GLU A 298 22.45 -7.38 10.54
N VAL A 299 21.62 -8.32 10.98
CA VAL A 299 20.63 -8.97 10.10
C VAL A 299 19.57 -7.97 9.65
N ILE A 300 19.20 -8.05 8.37
CA ILE A 300 18.07 -7.29 7.83
C ILE A 300 16.78 -7.89 8.37
N ALA A 301 15.96 -7.07 9.01
CA ALA A 301 14.73 -7.50 9.68
C ALA A 301 13.75 -8.20 8.71
N ASP A 302 13.65 -7.71 7.47
CA ASP A 302 12.86 -8.33 6.40
C ASP A 302 13.24 -9.80 6.17
N VAL A 303 14.54 -10.12 6.15
CA VAL A 303 15.04 -11.49 5.93
C VAL A 303 14.55 -12.42 7.03
N VAL A 304 14.66 -12.01 8.29
CA VAL A 304 14.19 -12.82 9.43
C VAL A 304 12.68 -13.01 9.37
N LEU A 305 11.95 -11.93 9.12
CA LEU A 305 10.49 -11.94 9.05
C LEU A 305 9.97 -12.90 7.99
N PHE A 306 10.43 -12.74 6.75
CA PHE A 306 9.91 -13.53 5.64
C PHE A 306 10.42 -14.97 5.66
N ASN A 307 11.57 -15.25 6.27
CA ASN A 307 11.97 -16.64 6.56
C ASN A 307 11.04 -17.30 7.58
N GLU A 308 10.65 -16.60 8.64
CA GLU A 308 9.72 -17.14 9.62
C GLU A 308 8.32 -17.36 9.02
N VAL A 309 7.82 -16.40 8.23
CA VAL A 309 6.54 -16.56 7.53
C VAL A 309 6.60 -17.77 6.59
N ARG A 310 7.65 -17.91 5.77
CA ARG A 310 7.82 -19.09 4.89
C ARG A 310 7.81 -20.41 5.68
N ARG A 311 8.53 -20.47 6.81
CA ARG A 311 8.54 -21.64 7.69
C ARG A 311 7.15 -21.98 8.22
N LEU A 312 6.40 -20.98 8.68
CA LEU A 312 5.07 -21.17 9.26
C LEU A 312 4.02 -21.55 8.21
N THR A 313 4.10 -20.97 7.01
CA THR A 313 3.25 -21.36 5.88
C THR A 313 3.48 -22.81 5.51
N ALA A 314 4.75 -23.26 5.41
CA ALA A 314 5.06 -24.67 5.13
C ALA A 314 4.51 -25.63 6.21
N LEU A 315 4.59 -25.28 7.49
CA LEU A 315 4.02 -26.07 8.58
C LEU A 315 2.49 -26.12 8.55
N SER A 316 1.84 -25.01 8.19
CA SER A 316 0.38 -24.90 8.13
C SER A 316 -0.21 -25.76 7.01
N SER A 317 0.50 -25.91 5.89
CA SER A 317 0.12 -26.80 4.78
C SER A 317 0.19 -28.28 5.16
N ILE A 318 1.02 -28.66 6.12
CA ILE A 318 1.14 -30.05 6.62
C ILE A 318 0.00 -30.38 7.61
N VAL A 319 -0.50 -29.37 8.34
CA VAL A 319 -1.53 -29.54 9.38
C VAL A 319 -2.96 -29.46 8.81
N SER A 320 -3.13 -28.98 7.57
CA SER A 320 -4.45 -28.77 6.94
C SER A 320 -4.97 -30.05 6.24
N ASN A 321 -6.20 -30.46 6.60
CA ASN A 321 -6.94 -31.55 5.95
C ASN A 321 -7.32 -31.16 4.49
N PRO A 322 -7.42 -32.07 3.49
CA PRO A 322 -7.50 -31.76 2.05
C PRO A 322 -8.72 -30.92 1.58
N GLY A 323 -9.63 -30.54 2.47
CA GLY A 323 -10.88 -29.84 2.14
C GLY A 323 -10.79 -28.32 2.02
N ASN A 324 -9.62 -27.70 2.28
CA ASN A 324 -9.44 -26.24 2.16
C ASN A 324 -8.45 -25.94 1.03
N SER A 325 -8.95 -25.92 -0.20
CA SER A 325 -8.18 -25.87 -1.44
C SER A 325 -7.66 -24.46 -1.81
N ARG A 326 -7.14 -23.69 -0.85
CA ARG A 326 -6.31 -22.52 -1.17
C ARG A 326 -4.84 -22.98 -1.20
N GLN A 327 -4.44 -23.61 -2.30
CA GLN A 327 -3.06 -24.07 -2.50
C GLN A 327 -2.09 -22.87 -2.43
N CYS A 328 -0.95 -23.06 -1.74
CA CYS A 328 0.23 -22.22 -1.94
C CYS A 328 0.50 -22.15 -3.44
N ALA A 329 0.50 -20.96 -4.04
CA ALA A 329 0.96 -20.83 -5.41
C ALA A 329 2.48 -21.04 -5.48
N ASP A 330 2.97 -21.42 -6.64
CA ASP A 330 4.41 -21.51 -6.89
C ASP A 330 5.01 -20.09 -6.93
N TYR A 331 5.45 -19.60 -5.77
CA TYR A 331 6.00 -18.25 -5.60
C TYR A 331 7.27 -17.99 -6.43
N ASN A 332 7.90 -19.02 -7.00
CA ASN A 332 9.07 -18.85 -7.85
C ASN A 332 8.73 -18.31 -9.25
N SER A 333 7.52 -18.53 -9.76
CA SER A 333 7.16 -18.13 -11.13
C SER A 333 6.84 -16.64 -11.31
N MET A 334 6.71 -15.87 -10.23
CA MET A 334 6.29 -14.46 -10.26
C MET A 334 7.36 -13.47 -9.76
N ARG A 335 8.55 -13.96 -9.37
CA ARG A 335 9.68 -13.13 -8.89
C ARG A 335 10.13 -12.08 -9.93
N HIS A 336 10.03 -12.39 -11.21
CA HIS A 336 10.52 -11.53 -12.29
C HIS A 336 9.73 -10.23 -12.48
N LEU A 337 8.56 -10.08 -11.86
CA LEU A 337 7.72 -8.87 -12.01
C LEU A 337 8.20 -7.67 -11.16
N ILE A 338 9.14 -7.86 -10.23
CA ILE A 338 9.71 -6.78 -9.38
C ILE A 338 11.25 -6.75 -9.45
N GLU A 339 11.87 -7.60 -10.29
CA GLU A 339 13.33 -7.62 -10.51
C GLU A 339 13.79 -6.64 -11.61
N LEU A 340 12.92 -5.71 -12.04
CA LEU A 340 13.24 -4.55 -12.89
C LEU A 340 13.21 -3.27 -12.04
#